data_AF-A0A7K1YTN4-F1
#
_entry.id   AF-A0A7K1YTN4-F1
#
_cell.length_a   1.000
_cell.length_b   1.000
_cell.length_c   1.000
_cell.angle_alpha   90.00
_cell.angle_beta   90.00
_cell.angle_gamma   90.00
#
_symmetry.space_group_name_H-M   'P 1'
#
loop_
_entity.id
_entity.type
_entity.pdbx_description
1 polymer ?
#
loop_
_entity_poly.entity_id
_entity_poly.type
_entity_poly.pdbx_seq_one_letter_code
_entity_poly.pdbx_strand_id
1 'polypeptide(L)'
;MVLPVVGEYGSGYDRDDWGPHNSGICREAVGSPDPYTGTPIDTCNVDHVVALHEAHESGGWGWLASTKRQFSQDPANHVASRACVNQSKGADDIFEWSDADIASSSACGGGYTVTAAGRCFLAVTTVAVKSEWGLTVDQAEADALAATLAGCRDEAPEFLTERPATTTTSSPTTTVPPTTTVAPPDECVIAGKTAAQYDAVSGIGEVLSTRLVAAQPFSSSAELEAVRGIGPARSDAVWSHFCGP
;
A
#
# COMPACT_ATOMS: atom_id res chain seq x y z
N MET A 1 20.05 6.61 -4.89
CA MET A 1 19.67 5.17 -4.80
C MET A 1 19.00 4.83 -6.11
N VAL A 2 19.29 3.68 -6.73
CA VAL A 2 18.68 3.29 -8.00
C VAL A 2 17.65 2.21 -7.69
N LEU A 3 16.39 2.43 -8.07
CA LEU A 3 15.32 1.44 -7.90
C LEU A 3 15.52 0.29 -8.91
N PRO A 4 15.19 -0.96 -8.56
CA PRO A 4 15.27 -2.06 -9.51
C PRO A 4 14.26 -1.86 -10.66
N VAL A 5 14.72 -2.04 -11.89
CA VAL A 5 13.86 -1.94 -13.08
C VAL A 5 13.27 -3.32 -13.41
N VAL A 6 11.95 -3.46 -13.28
CA VAL A 6 11.19 -4.68 -13.54
C VAL A 6 9.84 -4.29 -14.15
N GLY A 7 9.37 -5.03 -15.15
CA GLY A 7 8.06 -4.77 -15.74
C GLY A 7 6.91 -5.01 -14.76
N GLU A 8 5.84 -4.24 -14.91
CA GLU A 8 4.69 -4.24 -14.02
C GLU A 8 3.88 -5.55 -14.02
N TYR A 9 3.20 -5.79 -12.89
CA TYR A 9 2.24 -6.87 -12.73
C TYR A 9 0.79 -6.37 -12.69
N GLY A 10 0.18 -6.19 -13.86
CA GLY A 10 -1.16 -5.59 -14.00
C GLY A 10 -2.37 -6.49 -13.76
N SER A 11 -2.30 -7.50 -12.87
CA SER A 11 -3.46 -8.39 -12.64
C SER A 11 -3.80 -8.64 -11.18
N GLY A 12 -5.09 -8.82 -10.90
CA GLY A 12 -5.57 -9.24 -9.58
C GLY A 12 -5.44 -8.19 -8.47
N TYR A 13 -5.35 -6.90 -8.83
CA TYR A 13 -5.51 -5.83 -7.86
C TYR A 13 -6.93 -5.86 -7.27
N ASP A 14 -6.99 -5.83 -5.95
CA ASP A 14 -8.21 -5.64 -5.19
C ASP A 14 -7.91 -4.61 -4.09
N ARG A 15 -8.66 -3.50 -4.08
CA ARG A 15 -8.46 -2.44 -3.09
C ARG A 15 -8.72 -2.94 -1.66
N ASP A 16 -9.61 -3.91 -1.49
CA ASP A 16 -9.98 -4.42 -0.18
C ASP A 16 -8.83 -5.18 0.50
N ASP A 17 -7.84 -5.66 -0.26
CA ASP A 17 -6.62 -6.30 0.25
C ASP A 17 -5.70 -5.34 1.02
N TRP A 18 -5.88 -4.03 0.87
CA TRP A 18 -4.99 -3.00 1.43
C TRP A 18 -5.49 -2.42 2.76
N GLY A 19 -6.64 -2.90 3.26
CA GLY A 19 -7.20 -2.50 4.54
C GLY A 19 -7.74 -1.06 4.57
N PRO A 20 -8.21 -0.57 5.74
CA PRO A 20 -8.73 0.78 5.85
C PRO A 20 -7.61 1.82 5.74
N HIS A 21 -7.90 2.93 5.06
CA HIS A 21 -6.97 4.07 4.91
C HIS A 21 -7.46 5.21 5.80
N ASN A 22 -6.87 5.38 6.98
CA ASN A 22 -7.23 6.47 7.88
C ASN A 22 -6.05 7.40 8.14
N SER A 23 -6.09 8.58 7.54
CA SER A 23 -5.19 9.67 7.89
C SER A 23 -5.99 10.91 8.26
N GLY A 24 -5.56 11.57 9.33
CA GLY A 24 -6.15 12.80 9.83
C GLY A 24 -5.66 14.06 9.10
N ILE A 25 -4.73 13.92 8.15
CA ILE A 25 -3.98 15.03 7.55
C ILE A 25 -4.88 16.08 6.86
N CYS A 26 -6.07 15.69 6.40
CA CYS A 26 -7.02 16.61 5.79
C CYS A 26 -7.72 17.58 6.74
N ARG A 27 -7.69 17.36 8.07
CA ARG A 27 -8.42 18.22 9.03
C ARG A 27 -7.89 19.65 9.08
N GLU A 28 -6.61 19.83 8.80
CA GLU A 28 -5.89 21.12 8.91
C GLU A 28 -5.31 21.58 7.56
N ALA A 29 -5.58 20.85 6.48
CA ALA A 29 -4.98 21.12 5.17
C ALA A 29 -5.72 22.17 4.34
N VAL A 30 -6.99 22.48 4.67
CA VAL A 30 -7.78 23.45 3.90
C VAL A 30 -7.14 24.84 4.00
N GLY A 31 -6.90 25.45 2.84
CA GLY A 31 -6.21 26.74 2.69
C GLY A 31 -4.70 26.62 2.50
N SER A 32 -4.09 25.48 2.83
CA SER A 32 -2.68 25.22 2.55
C SER A 32 -2.44 24.97 1.06
N PRO A 33 -1.24 25.24 0.53
CA PRO A 33 -0.90 24.92 -0.86
C PRO A 33 -0.94 23.41 -1.10
N ASP A 34 -1.63 22.97 -2.15
CA ASP A 34 -1.57 21.60 -2.64
C ASP A 34 -0.12 21.26 -3.08
N PRO A 35 0.43 20.11 -2.69
CA PRO A 35 1.83 19.76 -2.92
C PRO A 35 2.21 19.66 -4.40
N TYR A 36 1.25 19.37 -5.29
CA TYR A 36 1.49 19.18 -6.71
C TYR A 36 1.33 20.48 -7.49
N THR A 37 0.24 21.20 -7.22
CA THR A 37 -0.19 22.36 -8.02
C THR A 37 0.12 23.70 -7.36
N GLY A 38 0.45 23.73 -6.06
CA GLY A 38 0.58 24.94 -5.25
C GLY A 38 -0.74 25.70 -5.04
N THR A 39 -1.84 25.23 -5.64
CA THR A 39 -3.15 25.88 -5.50
C THR A 39 -3.71 25.58 -4.11
N PRO A 40 -4.34 26.54 -3.41
CA PRO A 40 -4.91 26.29 -2.10
C PRO A 40 -5.91 25.11 -2.12
N ILE A 41 -5.79 24.22 -1.14
CA ILE A 41 -6.70 23.09 -0.94
C ILE A 41 -8.05 23.65 -0.46
N ASP A 42 -9.11 23.45 -1.23
CA ASP A 42 -10.49 23.79 -0.86
C ASP A 42 -11.30 22.56 -0.39
N THR A 43 -10.96 21.41 -0.96
CA THR A 43 -11.50 20.07 -0.68
C THR A 43 -10.30 19.14 -0.59
N CYS A 44 -10.20 18.35 0.47
CA CYS A 44 -9.01 17.55 0.72
C CYS A 44 -9.30 16.05 0.60
N ASN A 45 -8.42 15.35 -0.11
CA ASN A 45 -8.25 13.91 -0.04
C ASN A 45 -6.83 13.60 0.46
N VAL A 46 -6.69 12.43 1.08
CA VAL A 46 -5.38 11.86 1.40
C VAL A 46 -4.92 11.12 0.17
N ASP A 47 -3.85 11.60 -0.44
CA ASP A 47 -3.21 10.94 -1.56
C ASP A 47 -2.13 9.99 -1.06
N HIS A 48 -2.06 8.82 -1.69
CA HIS A 48 -0.91 7.93 -1.60
C HIS A 48 0.01 8.29 -2.77
N VAL A 49 1.14 8.94 -2.49
CA VAL A 49 2.03 9.45 -3.55
C VAL A 49 2.43 8.32 -4.49
N VAL A 50 2.82 7.17 -3.94
CA VAL A 50 2.78 5.88 -4.61
C VAL A 50 1.42 5.24 -4.33
N ALA A 51 0.55 5.22 -5.34
CA ALA A 51 -0.82 4.72 -5.19
C ALA A 51 -0.83 3.23 -4.81
N LEU A 52 -1.91 2.76 -4.19
CA LEU A 52 -2.01 1.34 -3.79
C LEU A 52 -2.04 0.39 -4.99
N HIS A 53 -2.62 0.84 -6.11
CA HIS A 53 -2.65 0.05 -7.33
C HIS A 53 -1.27 -0.03 -7.97
N GLU A 54 -0.60 1.12 -8.13
CA GLU A 54 0.80 1.17 -8.53
C GLU A 54 1.71 0.33 -7.60
N ALA A 55 1.57 0.44 -6.27
CA ALA A 55 2.30 -0.41 -5.34
C ALA A 55 2.07 -1.91 -5.59
N HIS A 56 0.87 -2.32 -6.01
CA HIS A 56 0.57 -3.69 -6.41
C HIS A 56 1.37 -4.09 -7.66
N GLU A 57 1.31 -3.27 -8.70
CA GLU A 57 1.94 -3.48 -10.01
C GLU A 57 3.47 -3.50 -9.91
N SER A 58 4.02 -2.67 -9.03
CA SER A 58 5.43 -2.53 -8.71
C SER A 58 6.02 -3.63 -7.80
N GLY A 59 5.27 -4.68 -7.49
CA GLY A 59 5.74 -5.85 -6.73
C GLY A 59 4.97 -6.14 -5.43
N GLY A 60 4.13 -5.21 -4.99
CA GLY A 60 3.28 -5.39 -3.82
C GLY A 60 2.18 -6.44 -3.98
N TRP A 61 1.93 -6.92 -5.21
CA TRP A 61 1.06 -8.07 -5.46
C TRP A 61 1.50 -9.32 -4.67
N GLY A 62 2.81 -9.48 -4.45
CA GLY A 62 3.40 -10.62 -3.73
C GLY A 62 3.42 -10.46 -2.21
N TRP A 63 2.98 -9.32 -1.68
CA TRP A 63 2.97 -9.05 -0.25
C TRP A 63 1.86 -9.79 0.49
N LEU A 64 2.17 -10.12 1.75
CA LEU A 64 1.16 -10.55 2.71
C LEU A 64 0.18 -9.39 2.98
N ALA A 65 -1.05 -9.72 3.37
CA ALA A 65 -2.08 -8.74 3.69
C ALA A 65 -1.63 -7.77 4.82
N SER A 66 -0.86 -8.26 5.79
CA SER A 66 -0.31 -7.43 6.86
C SER A 66 0.67 -6.37 6.34
N THR A 67 1.50 -6.69 5.35
CA THR A 67 2.42 -5.75 4.69
C THR A 67 1.66 -4.74 3.83
N LYS A 68 0.67 -5.19 3.03
CA LYS A 68 -0.22 -4.28 2.27
C LYS A 68 -0.90 -3.27 3.18
N ARG A 69 -1.38 -3.71 4.34
CA ARG A 69 -2.00 -2.83 5.36
C ARG A 69 -1.00 -1.88 6.00
N GLN A 70 0.25 -2.27 6.20
CA GLN A 70 1.27 -1.35 6.71
C GLN A 70 1.61 -0.28 5.67
N PHE A 71 1.79 -0.67 4.39
CA PHE A 71 2.04 0.28 3.29
C PHE A 71 0.90 1.28 3.15
N SER A 72 -0.35 0.81 3.19
CA SER A 72 -1.51 1.69 3.01
C SER A 72 -1.68 2.74 4.12
N GLN A 73 -0.98 2.54 5.24
CA GLN A 73 -1.00 3.36 6.43
C GLN A 73 0.31 4.13 6.64
N ASP A 74 1.23 4.05 5.68
CA ASP A 74 2.53 4.70 5.77
C ASP A 74 2.38 6.23 5.68
N PRO A 75 2.64 6.98 6.78
CA PRO A 75 2.54 8.43 6.76
C PRO A 75 3.58 9.07 5.83
N ALA A 76 4.69 8.39 5.51
CA ALA A 76 5.68 8.90 4.55
C ALA A 76 5.18 8.83 3.10
N ASN A 77 4.14 8.04 2.84
CA ASN A 77 3.47 7.95 1.54
C ASN A 77 2.16 8.77 1.48
N HIS A 78 1.72 9.39 2.58
CA HIS A 78 0.49 10.17 2.64
C HIS A 78 0.74 11.65 2.46
N VAL A 79 -0.06 12.31 1.63
CA VAL A 79 -0.10 13.77 1.56
C VAL A 79 -1.53 14.29 1.49
N ALA A 80 -1.78 15.46 2.08
CA ALA A 80 -3.03 16.18 1.84
C ALA A 80 -2.97 16.81 0.46
N SER A 81 -3.88 16.41 -0.43
CA SER A 81 -3.99 16.98 -1.77
C SER A 81 -5.42 17.44 -2.03
N ARG A 82 -5.56 18.41 -2.93
CA ARG A 82 -6.85 18.84 -3.42
C ARG A 82 -7.57 17.65 -4.05
N ALA A 83 -8.83 17.42 -3.68
CA ALA A 83 -9.56 16.21 -4.04
C ALA A 83 -9.61 15.96 -5.56
N CYS A 84 -9.77 17.01 -6.36
CA CYS A 84 -9.77 16.89 -7.82
C CYS A 84 -8.39 16.53 -8.39
N VAL A 85 -7.30 17.05 -7.80
CA VAL A 85 -5.92 16.78 -8.22
C VAL A 85 -5.59 15.33 -7.92
N ASN A 86 -5.90 14.86 -6.71
CA ASN A 86 -5.82 13.46 -6.32
C ASN A 86 -6.62 12.54 -7.25
N GLN A 87 -7.84 12.93 -7.63
CA GLN A 87 -8.65 12.15 -8.57
C GLN A 87 -8.07 12.14 -9.99
N SER A 88 -7.42 13.23 -10.40
CA SER A 88 -6.73 13.29 -11.69
C SER A 88 -5.50 12.41 -11.74
N LYS A 89 -4.75 12.29 -10.64
CA LYS A 89 -3.60 11.38 -10.53
C LYS A 89 -4.05 9.93 -10.52
N GLY A 90 -5.14 9.62 -9.81
CA GLY A 90 -5.69 8.26 -9.80
C GLY A 90 -4.67 7.23 -9.29
N ALA A 91 -4.47 6.19 -10.09
CA ALA A 91 -3.50 5.12 -9.81
C ALA A 91 -2.13 5.36 -10.44
N ASP A 92 -2.03 6.37 -11.30
CA ASP A 92 -0.94 6.57 -12.24
C ASP A 92 0.39 6.80 -11.51
N ASP A 93 1.45 6.25 -12.11
CA ASP A 93 2.82 6.52 -11.73
C ASP A 93 3.29 7.92 -12.21
N ILE A 94 4.58 8.24 -12.05
CA ILE A 94 5.10 9.55 -12.48
C ILE A 94 5.22 9.70 -14.01
N PHE A 95 5.37 8.60 -14.75
CA PHE A 95 5.41 8.60 -16.20
C PHE A 95 4.00 8.76 -16.79
N GLU A 96 3.02 8.08 -16.22
CA GLU A 96 1.63 8.04 -16.65
C GLU A 96 0.88 9.33 -16.34
N TRP A 97 1.04 9.89 -15.13
CA TRP A 97 0.31 11.10 -14.74
C TRP A 97 0.91 12.36 -15.39
N SER A 98 0.46 12.69 -16.60
CA SER A 98 1.01 13.78 -17.40
C SER A 98 0.40 15.15 -17.07
N ASP A 99 1.06 16.23 -17.52
CA ASP A 99 0.49 17.59 -17.40
C ASP A 99 -0.81 17.73 -18.22
N ALA A 100 -0.97 16.92 -19.28
CA ALA A 100 -2.18 16.90 -20.08
C ALA A 100 -3.35 16.27 -19.31
N ASP A 101 -3.10 15.24 -18.50
CA ASP A 101 -4.14 14.57 -17.72
C ASP A 101 -4.74 15.52 -16.69
N ILE A 102 -3.90 16.23 -15.93
CA ILE A 102 -4.40 17.22 -14.96
C ILE A 102 -5.05 18.44 -15.65
N ALA A 103 -4.48 18.91 -16.77
CA ALA A 103 -5.02 20.07 -17.49
C ALA A 103 -6.39 19.79 -18.10
N SER A 104 -6.65 18.54 -18.50
CA SER A 104 -7.90 18.10 -19.12
C SER A 104 -8.85 17.36 -18.17
N SER A 105 -8.43 17.14 -16.91
CA SER A 105 -9.21 16.39 -15.93
C SER A 105 -10.59 16.99 -15.70
N SER A 106 -11.62 16.19 -16.02
CA SER A 106 -13.01 16.52 -15.71
C SER A 106 -13.27 16.64 -14.21
N ALA A 107 -12.46 15.96 -13.38
CA ALA A 107 -12.56 16.05 -11.92
C ALA A 107 -12.25 17.46 -11.42
N CYS A 108 -11.29 18.13 -12.06
CA CYS A 108 -10.89 19.50 -11.74
C CYS A 108 -11.62 20.58 -12.55
N GLY A 109 -12.42 20.20 -13.56
CA GLY A 109 -13.00 21.15 -14.50
C GLY A 109 -11.99 21.77 -15.48
N GLY A 110 -10.79 21.16 -15.58
CA GLY A 110 -9.65 21.62 -16.38
C GLY A 110 -8.87 22.81 -15.81
N GLY A 111 -7.74 23.14 -16.45
CA GLY A 111 -6.98 24.37 -16.19
C GLY A 111 -5.98 24.32 -15.02
N TYR A 112 -5.71 23.13 -14.48
CA TYR A 112 -4.67 22.91 -13.48
C TYR A 112 -3.37 22.46 -14.14
N THR A 113 -2.25 22.72 -13.47
CA THR A 113 -0.92 22.31 -13.93
C THR A 113 -0.11 21.88 -12.73
N VAL A 114 0.67 20.81 -12.86
CA VAL A 114 1.64 20.43 -11.83
C VAL A 114 2.81 21.39 -11.92
N THR A 115 3.20 21.98 -10.79
CA THR A 115 4.35 22.89 -10.73
C THR A 115 5.66 22.09 -10.84
N ALA A 116 6.76 22.75 -11.22
CA ALA A 116 8.08 22.12 -11.20
C ALA A 116 8.44 21.58 -9.80
N ALA A 117 8.19 22.38 -8.75
CA ALA A 117 8.32 21.95 -7.35
C ALA A 117 7.45 20.72 -7.01
N GLY A 118 6.22 20.67 -7.53
CA GLY A 118 5.29 19.54 -7.34
C GLY A 118 5.72 18.27 -8.07
N ARG A 119 6.29 18.39 -9.28
CA ARG A 119 6.92 17.27 -9.99
C ARG A 119 8.11 16.74 -9.21
N CYS A 120 8.88 17.62 -8.59
CA CYS A 120 10.00 17.23 -7.74
C CYS A 120 9.58 16.56 -6.44
N PHE A 121 8.54 17.07 -5.80
CA PHE A 121 7.92 16.41 -4.66
C PHE A 121 7.52 14.98 -4.99
N LEU A 122 6.77 14.79 -6.09
CA LEU A 122 6.33 13.48 -6.56
C LEU A 122 7.54 12.55 -6.78
N ALA A 123 8.53 12.97 -7.57
CA ALA A 123 9.68 12.14 -7.89
C ALA A 123 10.52 11.74 -6.66
N VAL A 124 10.82 12.69 -5.77
CA VAL A 124 11.63 12.42 -4.56
C VAL A 124 10.89 11.50 -3.62
N THR A 125 9.59 11.70 -3.44
CA THR A 125 8.77 10.89 -2.54
C THR A 125 8.56 9.49 -3.10
N THR A 126 8.30 9.34 -4.41
CA THR A 126 8.23 8.04 -5.09
C THR A 126 9.52 7.25 -4.88
N VAL A 127 10.70 7.85 -5.10
CA VAL A 127 11.97 7.15 -4.87
C VAL A 127 12.15 6.74 -3.42
N ALA A 128 11.82 7.61 -2.47
CA ALA A 128 11.95 7.31 -1.05
C ALA A 128 11.02 6.15 -0.62
N VAL A 129 9.73 6.23 -0.99
CA VAL A 129 8.71 5.22 -0.65
C VAL A 129 9.04 3.90 -1.33
N LYS A 130 9.26 3.88 -2.66
CA LYS A 130 9.56 2.63 -3.37
C LYS A 130 10.83 1.97 -2.85
N SER A 131 11.85 2.76 -2.49
CA SER A 131 13.08 2.22 -1.93
C SER A 131 12.89 1.62 -0.53
N GLU A 132 12.09 2.24 0.33
CA GLU A 132 11.81 1.73 1.69
C GLU A 132 11.03 0.41 1.61
N TRP A 133 10.06 0.34 0.71
CA TRP A 133 9.15 -0.80 0.59
C TRP A 133 9.65 -1.91 -0.35
N GLY A 134 10.82 -1.75 -0.95
CA GLY A 134 11.38 -2.73 -1.89
C GLY A 134 10.53 -2.90 -3.16
N LEU A 135 9.84 -1.84 -3.58
CA LEU A 135 9.10 -1.79 -4.83
C LEU A 135 10.03 -1.55 -6.01
N THR A 136 9.57 -1.96 -7.18
CA THR A 136 10.27 -1.79 -8.45
C THR A 136 9.69 -0.65 -9.25
N VAL A 137 10.38 -0.28 -10.33
CA VAL A 137 9.90 0.65 -11.34
C VAL A 137 9.97 -0.03 -12.69
N ASP A 138 9.08 0.32 -13.60
CA ASP A 138 9.25 -0.08 -14.99
C ASP A 138 10.28 0.82 -15.70
N GLN A 139 10.57 0.55 -16.98
CA GLN A 139 11.58 1.35 -17.69
C GLN A 139 11.10 2.78 -17.96
N ALA A 140 9.81 2.98 -18.23
CA ALA A 140 9.25 4.29 -18.55
C ALA A 140 9.21 5.17 -17.29
N GLU A 141 8.81 4.60 -16.15
CA GLU A 141 8.86 5.23 -14.84
C GLU A 141 10.30 5.58 -14.44
N ALA A 142 11.26 4.66 -14.64
CA ALA A 142 12.66 4.91 -14.35
C ALA A 142 13.22 6.11 -15.14
N ASP A 143 12.89 6.20 -16.43
CA ASP A 143 13.30 7.29 -17.29
C ASP A 143 12.65 8.62 -16.87
N ALA A 144 11.36 8.60 -16.52
CA ALA A 144 10.61 9.76 -16.04
C ALA A 144 11.15 10.27 -14.69
N LEU A 145 11.47 9.37 -13.75
CA LEU A 145 12.11 9.70 -12.48
C LEU A 145 13.48 10.33 -12.72
N ALA A 146 14.31 9.74 -13.58
CA ALA A 146 15.64 10.26 -13.89
C ALA A 146 15.58 11.66 -14.51
N ALA A 147 14.67 11.88 -15.48
CA ALA A 147 14.47 13.17 -16.13
C ALA A 147 13.93 14.23 -15.15
N THR A 148 12.95 13.87 -14.32
CA THR A 148 12.35 14.79 -13.35
C THR A 148 13.37 15.19 -12.27
N LEU A 149 14.02 14.21 -11.65
CA LEU A 149 15.06 14.45 -10.63
C LEU A 149 16.26 15.23 -11.19
N ALA A 150 16.47 15.18 -12.51
CA ALA A 150 17.48 15.99 -13.15
C ALA A 150 17.19 17.50 -13.10
N GLY A 151 15.92 17.91 -13.08
CA GLY A 151 15.50 19.30 -12.91
C GLY A 151 15.35 19.76 -11.45
N CYS A 152 15.16 18.83 -10.52
CA CYS A 152 14.82 19.16 -9.12
C CYS A 152 15.94 19.78 -8.29
N ARG A 153 17.18 19.58 -8.71
CA ARG A 153 18.37 20.14 -8.05
C ARG A 153 18.45 21.66 -8.13
N ASP A 154 17.65 22.29 -8.97
CA ASP A 154 17.61 23.75 -9.13
C ASP A 154 16.42 24.41 -8.40
N GLU A 155 15.43 23.64 -7.90
CA GLU A 155 14.18 24.16 -7.30
C GLU A 155 13.63 23.28 -6.13
N ALA A 156 14.47 22.88 -5.17
CA ALA A 156 13.97 22.11 -4.02
C ALA A 156 13.05 22.97 -3.10
N PRO A 157 11.78 22.58 -2.88
CA PRO A 157 10.85 23.32 -2.01
C PRO A 157 11.14 23.13 -0.51
N GLU A 158 10.90 24.17 0.29
CA GLU A 158 11.17 24.23 1.74
C GLU A 158 10.46 23.14 2.57
N PHE A 159 9.39 22.52 2.06
CA PHE A 159 8.71 21.43 2.79
C PHE A 159 9.57 20.16 2.94
N LEU A 160 10.61 19.98 2.13
CA LEU A 160 11.58 18.89 2.29
C LEU A 160 12.52 19.11 3.49
N THR A 161 12.62 20.35 3.97
CA THR A 161 13.52 20.76 5.07
C THR A 161 12.90 20.58 6.46
N GLU A 162 11.58 20.46 6.56
CA GLU A 162 10.84 20.30 7.83
C GLU A 162 10.44 18.85 8.15
N ARG A 163 10.97 17.86 7.42
CA ARG A 163 10.76 16.46 7.81
C ARG A 163 11.42 16.28 9.19
N PRO A 164 10.66 15.99 10.27
CA PRO A 164 11.30 15.62 11.52
C PRO A 164 12.14 14.40 11.20
N ALA A 165 13.43 14.44 11.54
CA ALA A 165 14.23 13.24 11.54
C ALA A 165 13.47 12.22 12.40
N THR A 166 12.87 11.21 11.76
CA THR A 166 12.35 10.05 12.45
C THR A 166 13.46 9.54 13.31
N THR A 167 13.30 9.67 14.62
CA THR A 167 14.16 9.08 15.62
C THR A 167 14.20 7.60 15.30
N THR A 168 15.33 7.15 14.74
CA THR A 168 15.65 5.74 14.54
C THR A 168 15.71 5.09 15.92
N THR A 169 14.57 4.61 16.40
CA THR A 169 14.56 3.54 17.40
C THR A 169 14.85 2.27 16.62
N SER A 170 16.14 1.91 16.57
CA SER A 170 16.57 0.58 16.12
C SER A 170 15.87 -0.46 16.99
N SER A 171 14.91 -1.18 16.41
CA SER A 171 14.42 -2.44 16.98
C SER A 171 15.35 -3.56 16.51
N PRO A 172 15.77 -4.50 17.37
CA PRO A 172 16.84 -5.43 17.07
C PRO A 172 16.41 -6.44 16.01
N THR A 173 17.29 -6.64 15.03
CA THR A 173 17.29 -7.77 14.11
C THR A 173 17.46 -9.05 14.92
N THR A 174 16.39 -9.83 15.11
CA THR A 174 16.50 -11.23 15.52
C THR A 174 16.55 -12.08 14.26
N THR A 175 17.76 -12.46 13.87
CA THR A 175 18.01 -13.56 12.94
C THR A 175 17.48 -14.85 13.55
N VAL A 176 16.47 -15.48 12.93
CA VAL A 176 16.06 -16.85 13.30
C VAL A 176 16.61 -17.83 12.24
N PRO A 177 17.36 -18.88 12.63
CA PRO A 177 17.94 -19.87 11.71
C PRO A 177 16.87 -20.89 11.27
N PRO A 178 17.11 -21.68 10.20
CA PRO A 178 16.14 -22.67 9.74
C PRO A 178 16.10 -23.81 10.75
N THR A 179 14.93 -24.11 11.31
CA THR A 179 14.76 -25.29 12.16
C THR A 179 13.57 -26.12 11.67
N THR A 180 13.90 -27.23 11.02
CA THR A 180 13.03 -28.40 10.88
C THR A 180 13.00 -29.11 12.23
N THR A 181 11.91 -29.05 12.99
CA THR A 181 11.70 -29.93 14.16
C THR A 181 10.21 -30.21 14.38
N VAL A 182 9.92 -31.50 14.50
CA VAL A 182 8.66 -32.16 14.85
C VAL A 182 8.04 -31.60 16.14
N ALA A 183 6.73 -31.34 16.15
CA ALA A 183 5.97 -30.83 17.31
C ALA A 183 5.63 -31.93 18.36
N PRO A 184 5.61 -31.60 19.67
CA PRO A 184 5.00 -32.41 20.72
C PRO A 184 3.46 -32.22 20.80
N PRO A 185 2.70 -33.16 21.41
CA PRO A 185 1.24 -33.16 21.39
C PRO A 185 0.70 -32.35 22.56
N ASP A 186 -0.04 -31.27 22.28
CA ASP A 186 -1.10 -30.65 23.12
C ASP A 186 -1.56 -29.29 22.55
N GLU A 187 -1.01 -28.82 21.44
CA GLU A 187 -1.51 -27.63 20.72
C GLU A 187 -2.63 -28.04 19.74
N CYS A 188 -3.76 -27.32 19.78
CA CYS A 188 -4.86 -27.58 18.86
C CYS A 188 -4.43 -27.42 17.41
N VAL A 189 -4.71 -28.41 16.58
CA VAL A 189 -4.44 -28.37 15.14
C VAL A 189 -5.75 -28.55 14.37
N ILE A 190 -6.06 -27.59 13.51
CA ILE A 190 -7.19 -27.69 12.58
C ILE A 190 -6.72 -28.46 11.34
N ALA A 191 -6.93 -29.78 11.35
CA ALA A 191 -6.62 -30.67 10.23
C ALA A 191 -7.83 -31.54 9.86
N GLY A 192 -7.93 -31.89 8.58
CA GLY A 192 -8.92 -32.83 8.06
C GLY A 192 -10.38 -32.36 8.19
N LYS A 193 -10.63 -31.05 8.19
CA LYS A 193 -12.00 -30.50 8.20
C LYS A 193 -12.55 -30.43 6.79
N THR A 194 -13.85 -30.67 6.65
CA THR A 194 -14.55 -30.58 5.37
C THR A 194 -15.07 -29.16 5.11
N ALA A 195 -15.39 -28.84 3.85
CA ALA A 195 -15.98 -27.56 3.50
C ALA A 195 -17.27 -27.29 4.30
N ALA A 196 -18.13 -28.31 4.46
CA ALA A 196 -19.36 -28.21 5.24
C ALA A 196 -19.13 -27.89 6.73
N GLN A 197 -17.98 -28.31 7.30
CA GLN A 197 -17.62 -27.96 8.67
C GLN A 197 -17.15 -26.50 8.76
N TYR A 198 -16.49 -25.98 7.72
CA TYR A 198 -16.13 -24.57 7.63
C TYR A 198 -17.33 -23.66 7.38
N ASP A 199 -18.30 -24.10 6.56
CA ASP A 199 -19.54 -23.37 6.29
C ASP A 199 -20.41 -23.14 7.56
N ALA A 200 -20.22 -23.96 8.60
CA ALA A 200 -20.90 -23.81 9.88
C ALA A 200 -20.37 -22.62 10.71
N VAL A 201 -19.23 -22.02 10.33
CA VAL A 201 -18.66 -20.83 10.98
C VAL A 201 -19.28 -19.58 10.36
N SER A 202 -19.87 -18.74 11.20
CA SER A 202 -20.52 -17.50 10.75
C SER A 202 -19.55 -16.62 9.95
N GLY A 203 -19.97 -16.25 8.74
CA GLY A 203 -19.17 -15.43 7.82
C GLY A 203 -18.18 -16.20 6.95
N ILE A 204 -18.13 -17.54 7.05
CA ILE A 204 -17.41 -18.40 6.11
C ILE A 204 -18.39 -18.93 5.06
N GLY A 205 -18.14 -18.61 3.80
CA GLY A 205 -18.93 -19.10 2.66
C GLY A 205 -18.15 -20.14 1.84
N GLU A 206 -18.84 -20.83 0.94
CA GLU A 206 -18.36 -21.97 0.15
C GLU A 206 -16.98 -21.77 -0.50
N VAL A 207 -16.73 -20.58 -1.07
CA VAL A 207 -15.45 -20.23 -1.71
C VAL A 207 -14.31 -20.21 -0.68
N LEU A 208 -14.56 -19.65 0.49
CA LEU A 208 -13.56 -19.57 1.57
C LEU A 208 -13.38 -20.93 2.24
N SER A 209 -14.45 -21.71 2.42
CA SER A 209 -14.41 -23.09 2.89
C SER A 209 -13.53 -23.97 2.01
N THR A 210 -13.64 -23.85 0.69
CA THR A 210 -12.80 -24.61 -0.25
C THR A 210 -11.31 -24.28 -0.08
N ARG A 211 -10.97 -22.99 0.13
CA ARG A 211 -9.59 -22.56 0.35
C ARG A 211 -9.05 -23.03 1.70
N LEU A 212 -9.88 -22.98 2.74
CA LEU A 212 -9.53 -23.46 4.07
C LEU A 212 -9.24 -24.96 4.08
N VAL A 213 -10.04 -25.77 3.38
CA VAL A 213 -9.79 -27.21 3.20
C VAL A 213 -8.46 -27.45 2.48
N ALA A 214 -8.15 -26.68 1.43
CA ALA A 214 -6.92 -26.85 0.66
C ALA A 214 -5.65 -26.43 1.42
N ALA A 215 -5.76 -25.53 2.39
CA ALA A 215 -4.63 -24.94 3.11
C ALA A 215 -4.37 -25.58 4.49
N GLN A 216 -5.14 -26.58 4.89
CA GLN A 216 -4.88 -27.35 6.11
C GLN A 216 -3.53 -28.08 6.06
N PRO A 217 -2.88 -28.33 7.21
CA PRO A 217 -3.33 -28.06 8.57
C PRO A 217 -3.02 -26.63 9.07
N PHE A 218 -3.73 -26.19 10.11
CA PHE A 218 -3.42 -24.94 10.82
C PHE A 218 -3.10 -25.19 12.29
N SER A 219 -1.98 -24.66 12.77
CA SER A 219 -1.53 -24.66 14.17
C SER A 219 -1.71 -23.31 14.88
N SER A 220 -2.17 -22.27 14.18
CA SER A 220 -2.50 -20.99 14.81
C SER A 220 -3.57 -20.20 14.02
N SER A 221 -4.21 -19.22 14.67
CA SER A 221 -5.09 -18.27 13.98
C SER A 221 -4.35 -17.42 12.94
N ALA A 222 -3.06 -17.15 13.17
CA ALA A 222 -2.21 -16.44 12.23
C ALA A 222 -2.00 -17.21 10.91
N GLU A 223 -1.92 -18.55 10.95
CA GLU A 223 -1.82 -19.36 9.74
C GLU A 223 -3.13 -19.37 8.94
N LEU A 224 -4.28 -19.28 9.63
CA LEU A 224 -5.57 -19.12 8.95
C LEU A 224 -5.59 -17.83 8.13
N GLU A 225 -5.03 -16.73 8.63
CA GLU A 225 -4.96 -15.45 7.91
C GLU A 225 -4.19 -15.50 6.58
N ALA A 226 -3.34 -16.51 6.39
CA ALA A 226 -2.69 -16.76 5.11
C ALA A 226 -3.67 -17.25 4.02
N VAL A 227 -4.88 -17.68 4.40
CA VAL A 227 -5.93 -18.09 3.47
C VAL A 227 -6.60 -16.86 2.87
N ARG A 228 -6.35 -16.65 1.57
CA ARG A 228 -6.90 -15.54 0.78
C ARG A 228 -8.40 -15.32 1.06
N GLY A 229 -8.73 -14.11 1.54
CA GLY A 229 -10.11 -13.65 1.75
C GLY A 229 -10.73 -13.98 3.11
N ILE A 230 -9.99 -14.58 4.05
CA ILE A 230 -10.49 -14.81 5.41
C ILE A 230 -10.52 -13.50 6.22
N GLY A 231 -9.42 -12.77 6.29
CA GLY A 231 -9.26 -11.62 7.20
C GLY A 231 -9.31 -11.97 8.70
N PRO A 232 -8.85 -11.07 9.58
CA PRO A 232 -8.64 -11.36 11.01
C PRO A 232 -9.91 -11.78 11.77
N ALA A 233 -11.04 -11.13 11.49
CA ALA A 233 -12.30 -11.45 12.17
C ALA A 233 -12.78 -12.89 11.86
N ARG A 234 -12.53 -13.38 10.65
CA ARG A 234 -12.95 -14.74 10.25
C ARG A 234 -11.90 -15.78 10.63
N SER A 235 -10.61 -15.44 10.65
CA SER A 235 -9.56 -16.35 11.15
C SER A 235 -9.75 -16.60 12.63
N ASP A 236 -10.04 -15.57 13.43
CA ASP A 236 -10.37 -15.69 14.85
C ASP A 236 -11.66 -16.48 15.07
N ALA A 237 -12.67 -16.28 14.22
CA ALA A 237 -13.92 -17.05 14.30
C ALA A 237 -13.70 -18.55 14.00
N VAL A 238 -12.90 -18.87 12.98
CA VAL A 238 -12.56 -20.26 12.63
C VAL A 238 -11.69 -20.89 13.72
N TRP A 239 -10.69 -20.16 14.23
CA TRP A 239 -9.83 -20.64 15.31
C TRP A 239 -10.63 -20.90 16.59
N SER A 240 -11.48 -19.96 16.99
CA SER A 240 -12.34 -20.10 18.17
C SER A 240 -13.35 -21.24 18.01
N HIS A 241 -13.87 -21.47 16.79
CA HIS A 241 -14.83 -22.53 16.54
C HIS A 241 -14.24 -23.94 16.67
N PHE A 242 -12.98 -24.14 16.25
CA PHE A 242 -12.36 -25.47 16.25
C PHE A 242 -11.37 -25.72 17.39
N CYS A 243 -10.81 -24.66 17.96
CA CYS A 243 -9.73 -24.68 18.95
C CYS A 243 -10.03 -23.82 20.19
N GLY A 244 -11.22 -23.20 20.28
CA GLY A 244 -11.68 -22.58 21.50
C GLY A 244 -11.99 -23.63 22.59
N PRO A 245 -12.03 -23.22 23.87
CA PRO A 245 -12.42 -24.09 24.99
C PRO A 245 -13.86 -24.60 24.88
#